data_AF-D7IYS1-F1
#
_entry.id   AF-D7IYS1-F1
#
_cell.length_a   1.000
_cell.length_b   1.000
_cell.length_c   1.000
_cell.angle_alpha   90.00
_cell.angle_beta   90.00
_cell.angle_gamma   90.00
#
_symmetry.space_group_name_H-M   'P 1'
#
loop_
_entity.id
_entity.type
_entity.pdbx_description
1 polymer ?
#
loop_
_entity_poly.entity_id
_entity_poly.type
_entity_poly.pdbx_seq_one_letter_code
_entity_poly.pdbx_strand_id
1 'polypeptide(L)' 'MDLAENRFGKTWKHFLEVLKVDYNCSLADVCRDQHTTFGGMSSWMSRRGYSVKQAKADVVRDYYGGVEPS' A
#
# COMPACT_ATOMS: atom_id res chain seq x y z
N MET A 1 8.96 16.55 -12.62
CA MET A 1 8.55 15.50 -11.66
C MET A 1 7.17 15.03 -12.08
N ASP A 2 7.01 13.74 -12.34
CA ASP A 2 5.83 13.18 -13.00
C ASP A 2 4.59 13.23 -12.07
N LEU A 3 3.51 13.90 -12.50
CA LEU A 3 2.27 14.03 -11.71
C LEU A 3 1.66 12.67 -11.35
N ALA A 4 1.80 11.68 -12.24
CA ALA A 4 1.34 10.31 -11.99
C ALA A 4 2.18 9.61 -10.91
N GLU A 5 3.51 9.84 -10.89
CA GLU A 5 4.38 9.32 -9.84
C GLU A 5 4.02 9.89 -8.46
N ASN A 6 3.59 11.15 -8.39
CA ASN A 6 3.12 11.75 -7.15
C ASN A 6 1.78 11.13 -6.67
N ARG A 7 0.86 10.78 -7.57
CA ARG A 7 -0.42 10.16 -7.20
C ARG A 7 -0.24 8.73 -6.67
N PHE A 8 0.47 7.87 -7.41
CA PHE A 8 0.71 6.49 -6.95
C PHE A 8 1.56 6.47 -5.67
N GLY A 9 2.53 7.37 -5.53
CA GLY A 9 3.29 7.52 -4.30
C GLY A 9 2.43 7.92 -3.10
N LYS A 10 1.45 8.81 -3.29
CA LYS A 10 0.47 9.17 -2.25
C LYS A 10 -0.45 8.00 -1.90
N THR A 11 -0.98 7.28 -2.90
CA THR A 11 -1.79 6.07 -2.67
C THR A 11 -1.01 5.01 -1.91
N TRP A 12 0.27 4.80 -2.23
CA TRP A 12 1.11 3.84 -1.52
C TRP A 12 1.29 4.21 -0.05
N LYS A 13 1.62 5.48 0.22
CA LYS A 13 1.74 5.98 1.60
C LYS A 13 0.42 5.82 2.34
N HIS A 14 -0.70 6.14 1.72
CA HIS A 14 -2.01 5.97 2.33
C HIS A 14 -2.31 4.49 2.64
N PHE A 15 -2.01 3.58 1.71
CA PHE A 15 -2.16 2.13 1.94
C PHE A 15 -1.40 1.66 3.19
N LEU A 16 -0.15 2.11 3.39
CA LEU A 16 0.64 1.76 4.58
C LEU A 16 0.02 2.29 5.88
N GLU A 17 -0.60 3.48 5.86
CA GLU A 17 -1.32 4.00 7.02
C GLU A 17 -2.62 3.22 7.29
N VAL A 18 -3.36 2.85 6.23
CA VAL A 18 -4.59 2.05 6.38
C VAL A 18 -4.25 0.68 6.98
N LEU A 19 -3.15 0.04 6.61
CA LEU A 19 -2.75 -1.26 7.21
C LEU A 19 -2.56 -1.22 8.73
N LYS A 20 -2.29 -0.06 9.32
CA LYS A 20 -2.15 0.12 10.78
C LYS A 20 -3.50 0.18 11.51
N VAL A 21 -4.58 0.49 10.80
CA VAL A 21 -5.93 0.61 11.37
C VAL A 21 -6.87 -0.49 10.89
N ASP A 22 -6.69 -0.94 9.66
CA ASP A 22 -7.39 -2.04 9.00
C ASP A 22 -6.39 -2.88 8.20
N TYR A 23 -5.85 -3.91 8.85
CA TYR A 23 -4.87 -4.82 8.25
C TYR A 23 -5.46 -5.68 7.12
N ASN A 24 -6.77 -5.92 7.16
CA ASN A 24 -7.48 -6.74 6.19
C ASN A 24 -7.79 -5.96 4.90
N CYS A 25 -7.54 -4.65 4.87
CA CYS A 25 -7.73 -3.85 3.66
C CYS A 25 -6.90 -4.40 2.48
N SER A 26 -7.47 -4.26 1.28
CA SER A 26 -6.79 -4.58 0.04
C SER A 26 -6.23 -3.31 -0.61
N LEU A 27 -5.11 -3.47 -1.35
CA LEU A 27 -4.58 -2.37 -2.15
C LEU A 27 -5.59 -1.87 -3.19
N ALA A 28 -6.48 -2.74 -3.68
CA ALA A 28 -7.52 -2.38 -4.64
C ALA A 28 -8.56 -1.43 -4.03
N ASP A 29 -8.94 -1.62 -2.76
CA ASP A 29 -9.87 -0.73 -2.06
C ASP A 29 -9.26 0.65 -1.87
N VAL A 30 -7.98 0.70 -1.46
CA VAL A 30 -7.25 1.97 -1.34
C VAL A 30 -7.04 2.66 -2.69
N CYS A 31 -6.82 1.91 -3.77
CA CYS A 31 -6.76 2.49 -5.12
C CYS A 31 -8.10 3.13 -5.51
N ARG A 32 -9.23 2.47 -5.18
CA ARG A 32 -10.58 2.99 -5.45
C ARG A 32 -10.82 4.30 -4.69
N ASP A 33 -10.47 4.34 -3.40
CA ASP A 33 -10.58 5.52 -2.54
C ASP A 33 -9.71 6.68 -3.03
N GLN A 34 -8.46 6.40 -3.41
CA GLN A 34 -7.50 7.41 -3.84
C GLN A 34 -7.60 7.76 -5.33
N HIS A 35 -8.64 7.28 -6.02
CA HIS A 35 -8.86 7.49 -7.46
C HIS A 35 -7.66 7.14 -8.33
N THR A 36 -7.00 6.02 -8.05
CA THR A 36 -5.93 5.43 -8.87
C THR A 36 -6.35 4.07 -9.42
N THR A 37 -5.75 3.64 -10.52
CA THR A 37 -6.03 2.32 -11.10
C THR A 37 -5.14 1.25 -10.48
N PHE A 38 -5.70 0.09 -10.14
CA PHE A 38 -4.94 -1.01 -9.56
C PHE A 38 -3.81 -1.50 -10.49
N GLY A 39 -4.07 -1.62 -11.80
CA GLY A 39 -3.04 -2.01 -12.77
C GLY A 39 -1.90 -1.00 -12.90
N GLY A 40 -2.22 0.31 -12.86
CA GLY A 40 -1.22 1.37 -12.84
C GLY A 40 -0.41 1.35 -11.55
N MET A 41 -1.07 1.15 -10.42
CA MET A 41 -0.44 1.03 -9.10
C MET A 41 0.51 -0.17 -9.04
N SER A 42 0.06 -1.35 -9.48
CA SER A 42 0.88 -2.56 -9.52
C SER A 42 2.12 -2.37 -10.40
N SER A 43 1.97 -1.74 -11.56
CA SER A 43 3.08 -1.43 -12.46
C SER A 43 4.07 -0.44 -11.84
N TRP A 44 3.56 0.60 -11.18
CA TRP A 44 4.37 1.62 -10.50
C TRP A 44 5.17 1.02 -9.33
N MET A 45 4.55 0.12 -8.55
CA MET A 45 5.19 -0.61 -7.45
C MET A 45 6.29 -1.55 -7.95
N SER A 46 6.00 -2.34 -8.99
CA SER A 46 6.95 -3.30 -9.55
C SER A 46 8.24 -2.63 -10.01
N ARG A 47 8.15 -1.46 -10.67
CA ARG A 47 9.32 -0.66 -11.11
C ARG A 47 10.19 -0.15 -9.95
N ARG A 48 9.67 -0.17 -8.72
CA ARG A 48 10.31 0.33 -7.50
C ARG A 48 10.64 -0.79 -6.49
N GLY A 49 10.33 -2.04 -6.83
CA GLY A 49 10.53 -3.17 -5.94
C GLY A 49 9.56 -3.25 -4.75
N TYR A 50 8.43 -2.55 -4.79
CA TYR A 50 7.43 -2.65 -3.72
C TYR A 50 6.54 -3.87 -3.88
N SER A 51 6.14 -4.47 -2.75
CA SER A 51 5.29 -5.65 -2.67
C SER A 51 4.28 -5.49 -1.55
N VAL A 52 3.00 -5.80 -1.84
CA VAL A 52 1.93 -5.81 -0.82
C VAL A 52 2.25 -6.82 0.28
N LYS A 53 2.74 -8.00 -0.08
CA LYS A 53 3.09 -9.05 0.89
C LYS A 53 4.18 -8.57 1.85
N GLN A 54 5.23 -7.95 1.31
CA GLN A 54 6.33 -7.44 2.13
C GLN A 54 5.86 -6.28 3.00
N ALA A 55 5.07 -5.34 2.44
CA ALA A 55 4.53 -4.22 3.19
C ALA A 55 3.66 -4.67 4.36
N LYS A 56 2.78 -5.66 4.17
CA LYS A 56 1.99 -6.24 5.26
C LYS A 56 2.88 -6.86 6.34
N ALA A 57 3.88 -7.65 5.95
CA ALA A 57 4.83 -8.24 6.90
C ALA A 57 5.64 -7.18 7.68
N ASP A 58 6.06 -6.11 7.01
CA ASP A 58 6.77 -5.00 7.66
C ASP A 58 5.88 -4.26 8.65
N VAL A 59 4.60 -4.01 8.30
CA VAL A 59 3.63 -3.41 9.25
C VAL A 59 3.40 -4.33 10.45
N VAL A 60 3.28 -5.64 10.25
CA VAL A 60 3.14 -6.60 11.37
C VAL A 60 4.35 -6.55 12.29
N ARG A 61 5.56 -6.59 11.72
CA ARG A 61 6.80 -6.52 12.50
C ARG A 61 6.92 -5.19 13.26
N ASP A 62 6.75 -4.07 12.56
CA ASP A 62 7.14 -2.75 13.06
C ASP A 62 6.03 -2.06 13.87
N TYR A 63 4.76 -2.35 13.57
CA TYR A 63 3.61 -1.72 14.23
C TYR A 63 2.89 -2.67 15.20
N TYR A 64 2.67 -3.93 14.80
CA TYR A 64 1.95 -4.91 15.62
C TYR A 64 2.87 -5.82 16.47
N GLY A 65 4.15 -5.50 16.55
CA GLY A 65 5.12 -6.24 17.39
C GLY A 65 5.33 -7.70 16.96
N GLY A 66 5.08 -8.03 15.69
CA GLY A 66 5.23 -9.37 15.14
C GLY A 66 4.00 -10.27 15.27
N VAL A 67 2.87 -9.77 15.78
CA VAL A 67 1.61 -10.51 15.89
C VAL A 67 0.66 -10.04 14.80
N GLU A 68 0.25 -10.94 13.90
CA GLU A 68 -0.71 -10.57 12.86
C GLU A 68 -2.08 -10.21 13.47
N PRO A 69 -2.67 -9.06 13.10
CA PRO A 69 -4.04 -8.71 13.48
C PRO A 69 -5.05 -9.70 12.88
N SER A 70 -6.13 -9.97 13.62
CA SER A 70 -7.25 -10.81 13.17
C SER A 70 -8.30 -10.00 12.41
#